data_AF-A0A356U895-F1
#
_entry.id   AF-A0A356U895-F1
#
_cell.length_a   1.000
_cell.length_b   1.000
_cell.length_c   1.000
_cell.angle_alpha   90.00
_cell.angle_beta   90.00
_cell.angle_gamma   90.00
#
_symmetry.space_group_name_H-M   'P 1'
#
loop_
_entity.id
_entity.type
_entity.pdbx_description
1 polymer ?
#
loop_
_entity_poly.entity_id
_entity_poly.type
_entity_poly.pdbx_seq_one_letter_code
_entity_poly.pdbx_strand_id
1 'polypeptide(L)'
;MFFTFLNKDNPIYPDISLMTGYYPDLVLTYYYNSQLKIPLATYLQLKQKAAENTNARAPIREWEMFFAEINLDADLDYFSNNEYLHTIGPYYYPLNNTRIYLSKDTPAPAELLTTEDLDYLISLEHTPELHSELYSYYKSRKGNKKAAKNEAELIKDINMCLTSLREIEKVNRHINFLNKFLEQRYAVAEEENLLPAEPDNIPIKPLKEEEWEVPVSNIIPFNLIANRKRKQNEKDHSSNFNHDMKVYLIRYREYEKACDRFKAVLENWSQYYEALMDNCFRDIEMAELSIKRSHKHLQVYNTILVKSFIHSIYQDTETLSTFRHYLETGRAHNLQECMNIYEEECHWSEIKASQERIENTIYYLQGTNEDYRTASEHIDQIIKRVTNKDNELQKIETGV
;
A
#
# COMPACT_ATOMS: atom_id res chain seq x y z
N MET A 1 8.39 -3.07 3.19
CA MET A 1 8.75 -3.02 1.75
C MET A 1 7.73 -3.75 0.89
N PHE A 2 7.31 -5.00 1.19
CA PHE A 2 6.19 -5.66 0.47
C PHE A 2 4.90 -4.85 0.44
N PHE A 3 4.65 -4.12 1.52
CA PHE A 3 3.44 -3.33 1.66
C PHE A 3 3.40 -2.09 0.77
N THR A 4 4.46 -1.76 0.02
CA THR A 4 4.37 -0.73 -1.03
C THR A 4 3.57 -1.21 -2.24
N PHE A 5 3.37 -2.53 -2.40
CA PHE A 5 2.41 -3.07 -3.38
C PHE A 5 0.96 -2.90 -2.90
N LEU A 6 0.77 -2.75 -1.59
CA LEU A 6 -0.50 -2.37 -1.01
C LEU A 6 -0.57 -0.84 -0.97
N ASN A 7 -1.74 -0.26 -1.22
CA ASN A 7 -1.94 1.18 -1.00
C ASN A 7 -2.13 1.46 0.50
N LYS A 8 -1.16 1.05 1.33
CA LYS A 8 -1.24 1.01 2.79
C LYS A 8 0.04 1.52 3.45
N ASP A 9 -0.14 2.28 4.52
CA ASP A 9 0.94 2.85 5.30
C ASP A 9 1.32 1.87 6.41
N ASN A 10 2.41 1.12 6.19
CA ASN A 10 3.02 0.22 7.18
C ASN A 10 2.02 -0.73 7.89
N PRO A 11 1.39 -1.69 7.17
CA PRO A 11 0.40 -2.58 7.73
C PRO A 11 1.06 -3.63 8.65
N ILE A 12 1.17 -3.31 9.93
CA ILE A 12 1.77 -4.16 10.98
C ILE A 12 0.72 -4.88 11.82
N TYR A 13 -0.58 -4.63 11.60
CA TYR A 13 -1.67 -5.21 12.37
C TYR A 13 -2.45 -6.24 11.53
N PRO A 14 -2.28 -7.55 11.79
CA PRO A 14 -3.11 -8.56 11.16
C PRO A 14 -4.54 -8.49 11.71
N ASP A 15 -5.52 -8.57 10.84
CA ASP A 15 -6.93 -8.64 11.24
C ASP A 15 -7.39 -10.09 11.45
N ILE A 16 -8.63 -10.25 11.92
CA ILE A 16 -9.18 -11.59 12.16
C ILE A 16 -9.44 -12.35 10.85
N SER A 17 -9.71 -11.67 9.74
CA SER A 17 -9.92 -12.34 8.45
C SER A 17 -8.64 -13.05 8.01
N LEU A 18 -7.50 -12.37 8.09
CA LEU A 18 -6.17 -12.90 7.78
C LEU A 18 -5.87 -14.15 8.60
N MET A 19 -6.06 -14.09 9.92
CA MET A 19 -5.79 -15.23 10.81
C MET A 19 -6.73 -16.42 10.58
N THR A 20 -7.95 -16.18 10.10
CA THR A 20 -8.86 -17.27 9.71
C THR A 20 -8.54 -17.87 8.34
N GLY A 21 -7.99 -17.07 7.42
CA GLY A 21 -7.72 -17.47 6.04
C GLY A 21 -6.35 -18.12 5.84
N TYR A 22 -5.33 -17.70 6.61
CA TYR A 22 -3.94 -18.01 6.32
C TYR A 22 -3.14 -18.49 7.53
N TYR A 23 -2.23 -19.44 7.27
CA TYR A 23 -1.35 -20.01 8.29
C TYR A 23 -0.30 -18.99 8.77
N PRO A 24 0.15 -19.09 10.04
CA PRO A 24 1.16 -18.20 10.60
C PRO A 24 2.42 -18.09 9.76
N ASP A 25 3.00 -19.22 9.34
CA ASP A 25 4.26 -19.24 8.57
C ASP A 25 4.20 -18.42 7.29
N LEU A 26 3.08 -18.48 6.58
CA LEU A 26 2.89 -17.72 5.33
C LEU A 26 2.83 -16.23 5.61
N VAL A 27 2.07 -15.80 6.62
CA VAL A 27 1.97 -14.38 6.99
C VAL A 27 3.32 -13.86 7.49
N LEU A 28 3.98 -14.63 8.36
CA LEU A 28 5.25 -14.28 8.98
C LEU A 28 6.40 -14.16 7.96
N THR A 29 6.29 -14.79 6.79
CA THR A 29 7.27 -14.64 5.69
C THR A 29 7.43 -13.19 5.23
N TYR A 30 6.35 -12.40 5.29
CA TYR A 30 6.34 -10.98 4.92
C TYR A 30 6.88 -10.05 6.02
N TYR A 31 7.05 -10.56 7.25
CA TYR A 31 7.60 -9.84 8.40
C TYR A 31 9.03 -10.28 8.77
N TYR A 32 9.73 -10.91 7.83
CA TYR A 32 11.11 -11.36 8.01
C TYR A 32 12.04 -10.20 8.43
N ASN A 33 12.76 -10.40 9.55
CA ASN A 33 13.57 -9.39 10.25
C ASN A 33 12.79 -8.10 10.56
N SER A 34 11.53 -8.22 11.00
CA SER A 34 10.63 -7.10 11.23
C SER A 34 9.77 -7.31 12.49
N GLN A 35 8.66 -6.58 12.59
CA GLN A 35 7.73 -6.65 13.72
C GLN A 35 6.27 -6.77 13.28
N LEU A 36 5.49 -7.44 14.12
CA LEU A 36 4.05 -7.66 14.00
C LEU A 36 3.37 -7.24 15.30
N LYS A 37 2.27 -6.48 15.20
CA LYS A 37 1.48 -6.06 16.36
C LYS A 37 0.10 -6.66 16.31
N ILE A 38 -0.25 -7.49 17.28
CA ILE A 38 -1.57 -8.12 17.37
C ILE A 38 -2.49 -7.23 18.22
N PRO A 39 -3.63 -6.74 17.68
CA PRO A 39 -4.62 -6.07 18.51
C PRO A 39 -5.25 -7.06 19.50
N LEU A 40 -5.43 -6.64 20.75
CA LEU A 40 -6.04 -7.45 21.81
C LEU A 40 -7.45 -7.91 21.42
N ALA A 41 -8.22 -7.02 20.77
CA ALA A 41 -9.54 -7.35 20.26
C ALA A 41 -9.49 -8.50 19.24
N THR A 42 -8.54 -8.46 18.30
CA THR A 42 -8.32 -9.52 17.31
C THR A 42 -7.90 -10.82 17.98
N TYR A 43 -6.99 -10.75 18.95
CA TYR A 43 -6.52 -11.92 19.69
C TYR A 43 -7.64 -12.63 20.46
N LEU A 44 -8.49 -11.87 21.16
CA LEU A 44 -9.64 -12.42 21.89
C LEU A 44 -10.68 -13.04 20.92
N GLN A 45 -10.93 -12.40 19.78
CA GLN A 45 -11.78 -12.96 18.73
C GLN A 45 -11.19 -14.25 18.15
N LEU A 46 -9.87 -14.32 17.98
CA LEU A 46 -9.18 -15.53 17.56
C LEU A 46 -9.39 -16.66 18.55
N LYS A 47 -9.20 -16.42 19.85
CA LYS A 47 -9.43 -17.44 20.89
C LYS A 47 -10.86 -17.96 20.88
N GLN A 48 -11.85 -17.07 20.71
CA GLN A 48 -13.25 -17.47 20.59
C GLN A 48 -13.50 -18.33 19.35
N LYS A 49 -13.08 -17.86 18.17
CA LYS A 49 -13.25 -18.59 16.91
C LYS A 49 -12.49 -19.92 16.89
N ALA A 50 -11.30 -19.94 17.47
CA ALA A 50 -10.52 -21.15 17.64
C ALA A 50 -11.33 -22.14 18.48
N ALA A 51 -11.78 -21.77 19.69
CA ALA A 51 -12.56 -22.65 20.57
C ALA A 51 -13.79 -23.28 19.89
N GLU A 52 -14.49 -22.52 19.03
CA GLU A 52 -15.65 -22.96 18.26
C GLU A 52 -15.31 -23.86 17.05
N ASN A 53 -14.05 -23.83 16.58
CA ASN A 53 -13.63 -24.54 15.38
C ASN A 53 -13.19 -25.99 15.68
N THR A 54 -13.84 -26.96 15.04
CA THR A 54 -13.57 -28.40 15.21
C THR A 54 -12.47 -28.94 14.30
N ASN A 55 -12.03 -28.18 13.30
CA ASN A 55 -10.96 -28.60 12.40
C ASN A 55 -9.59 -28.25 13.02
N ALA A 56 -8.89 -29.28 13.50
CA ALA A 56 -7.57 -29.13 14.11
C ALA A 56 -6.49 -28.55 13.18
N ARG A 57 -6.66 -28.67 11.85
CA ARG A 57 -5.72 -28.13 10.85
C ARG A 57 -6.16 -26.79 10.28
N ALA A 58 -7.18 -26.15 10.85
CA ALA A 58 -7.60 -24.83 10.38
C ALA A 58 -6.51 -23.79 10.71
N PRO A 59 -6.27 -22.79 9.85
CA PRO A 59 -5.29 -21.73 10.12
C PRO A 59 -5.45 -21.07 11.49
N ILE A 60 -6.70 -20.85 11.92
CA ILE A 60 -7.01 -20.26 13.22
C ILE A 60 -6.49 -21.07 14.42
N ARG A 61 -6.41 -22.41 14.29
CA ARG A 61 -5.87 -23.30 15.32
C ARG A 61 -4.33 -23.29 15.33
N GLU A 62 -3.71 -23.21 14.17
CA GLU A 62 -2.26 -23.08 14.04
C GLU A 62 -1.78 -21.74 14.63
N TRP A 63 -2.54 -20.65 14.44
CA TRP A 63 -2.28 -19.39 15.14
C TRP A 63 -2.40 -19.51 16.66
N GLU A 64 -3.40 -20.23 17.17
CA GLU A 64 -3.55 -20.47 18.60
C GLU A 64 -2.34 -21.25 19.17
N MET A 65 -1.89 -22.29 18.47
CA MET A 65 -0.69 -23.04 18.85
C MET A 65 0.56 -22.18 18.82
N PHE A 66 0.76 -21.41 17.75
CA PHE A 66 1.87 -20.49 17.59
C PHE A 66 1.98 -19.50 18.76
N PHE A 67 0.85 -18.90 19.17
CA PHE A 67 0.83 -17.96 20.30
C PHE A 67 1.11 -18.64 21.65
N ALA A 68 0.74 -19.91 21.80
CA ALA A 68 1.11 -20.71 22.96
C ALA A 68 2.61 -21.04 22.97
N GLU A 69 3.20 -21.37 21.83
CA GLU A 69 4.64 -21.67 21.69
C GLU A 69 5.54 -20.50 22.09
N ILE A 70 5.16 -19.27 21.70
CA ILE A 70 5.89 -18.06 22.12
C ILE A 70 5.55 -17.61 23.55
N ASN A 71 4.74 -18.37 24.29
CA ASN A 71 4.26 -18.08 25.65
C ASN A 71 3.50 -16.75 25.80
N LEU A 72 2.82 -16.28 24.76
CA LEU A 72 2.03 -15.05 24.83
C LEU A 72 0.77 -15.24 25.69
N ASP A 73 0.19 -16.44 25.67
CA ASP A 73 -0.99 -16.81 26.48
C ASP A 73 -0.80 -16.59 27.98
N ALA A 74 0.41 -16.79 28.50
CA ALA A 74 0.70 -16.67 29.93
C ALA A 74 0.50 -15.25 30.48
N ASP A 75 0.62 -14.23 29.61
CA ASP A 75 0.52 -12.82 30.01
C ASP A 75 -0.86 -12.20 29.69
N LEU A 76 -1.74 -12.91 28.98
CA LEU A 76 -3.00 -12.39 28.46
C LEU A 76 -3.95 -11.87 29.56
N ASP A 77 -4.16 -12.66 30.62
CA ASP A 77 -5.08 -12.32 31.70
C ASP A 77 -4.60 -11.08 32.47
N TYR A 78 -3.29 -11.00 32.72
CA TYR A 78 -2.71 -9.84 33.37
C TYR A 78 -2.81 -8.60 32.47
N PHE A 79 -2.48 -8.73 31.19
CA PHE A 79 -2.48 -7.62 30.26
C PHE A 79 -3.89 -7.07 30.00
N SER A 80 -4.85 -7.94 29.72
CA SER A 80 -6.24 -7.55 29.43
C SER A 80 -6.85 -6.72 30.57
N ASN A 81 -6.64 -7.16 31.81
CA ASN A 81 -7.18 -6.51 33.01
C ASN A 81 -6.37 -5.29 33.50
N ASN A 82 -5.18 -5.03 32.95
CA ASN A 82 -4.30 -3.95 33.41
C ASN A 82 -4.51 -2.64 32.63
N GLU A 83 -5.07 -1.63 33.27
CA GLU A 83 -5.35 -0.32 32.65
C GLU A 83 -4.09 0.50 32.32
N TYR A 84 -2.93 0.17 32.91
CA TYR A 84 -1.70 0.95 32.79
C TYR A 84 -0.75 0.46 31.69
N LEU A 85 -1.00 -0.75 31.17
CA LEU A 85 -0.28 -1.35 30.06
C LEU A 85 -1.09 -1.20 28.77
N HIS A 86 -0.45 -0.62 27.75
CA HIS A 86 -1.04 -0.49 26.42
C HIS A 86 -0.54 -1.54 25.45
N THR A 87 0.73 -1.95 25.59
CA THR A 87 1.39 -2.95 24.74
C THR A 87 2.28 -3.83 25.62
N ILE A 88 2.36 -5.13 25.29
CA ILE A 88 3.30 -6.09 25.89
C ILE A 88 4.15 -6.76 24.79
N GLY A 89 5.30 -7.31 25.20
CA GLY A 89 6.33 -7.83 24.29
C GLY A 89 7.57 -6.92 24.21
N PRO A 90 8.50 -7.20 23.29
CA PRO A 90 8.40 -8.21 22.23
C PRO A 90 8.44 -9.66 22.73
N TYR A 91 7.68 -10.50 22.05
CA TYR A 91 7.90 -11.94 21.94
C TYR A 91 8.70 -12.18 20.67
N TYR A 92 9.60 -13.14 20.68
CA TYR A 92 10.53 -13.36 19.57
C TYR A 92 10.18 -14.65 18.85
N TYR A 93 10.10 -14.56 17.52
CA TYR A 93 10.04 -15.71 16.62
C TYR A 93 11.36 -15.82 15.85
N PRO A 94 12.31 -16.68 16.29
CA PRO A 94 13.67 -16.68 15.78
C PRO A 94 13.79 -17.11 14.31
N LEU A 95 12.89 -17.96 13.81
CA LEU A 95 12.99 -18.58 12.47
C LEU A 95 13.00 -17.57 11.32
N ASN A 96 12.42 -16.39 11.52
CA ASN A 96 12.45 -15.28 10.57
C ASN A 96 12.84 -13.96 11.26
N ASN A 97 13.38 -14.02 12.48
CA ASN A 97 13.70 -12.89 13.34
C ASN A 97 12.55 -11.86 13.50
N THR A 98 11.30 -12.32 13.65
CA THR A 98 10.14 -11.42 13.84
C THR A 98 9.90 -11.13 15.32
N ARG A 99 9.65 -9.86 15.64
CA ARG A 99 9.17 -9.43 16.95
C ARG A 99 7.66 -9.29 16.97
N ILE A 100 7.02 -9.85 17.98
CA ILE A 100 5.56 -9.90 18.09
C ILE A 100 5.15 -9.14 19.34
N TYR A 101 4.19 -8.24 19.20
CA TYR A 101 3.63 -7.46 20.29
C TYR A 101 2.14 -7.72 20.40
N LEU A 102 1.60 -7.63 21.61
CA LEU A 102 0.16 -7.58 21.83
C LEU A 102 -0.21 -6.17 22.30
N SER A 103 -1.13 -5.51 21.62
CA SER A 103 -1.49 -4.10 21.88
C SER A 103 -2.99 -3.90 22.09
N LYS A 104 -3.38 -2.93 22.92
CA LYS A 104 -4.76 -2.45 23.06
C LYS A 104 -5.13 -1.38 22.04
N ASP A 105 -4.20 -1.03 21.14
CA ASP A 105 -4.43 -0.10 20.04
C ASP A 105 -5.61 -0.54 19.17
N THR A 106 -6.37 0.45 18.68
CA THR A 106 -7.33 0.24 17.60
C THR A 106 -6.69 0.74 16.31
N PRO A 107 -6.18 -0.15 15.45
CA PRO A 107 -5.43 0.23 14.26
C PRO A 107 -6.31 0.95 13.23
N ALA A 108 -5.72 1.89 12.49
CA ALA A 108 -6.40 2.52 11.37
C ALA A 108 -6.55 1.53 10.19
N PRO A 109 -7.53 1.70 9.28
CA PRO A 109 -7.70 0.80 8.14
C PRO A 109 -6.46 0.66 7.23
N ALA A 110 -5.63 1.71 7.16
CA ALA A 110 -4.39 1.71 6.38
C ALA A 110 -3.27 0.87 7.03
N GLU A 111 -3.34 0.61 8.35
CA GLU A 111 -2.34 -0.16 9.10
C GLU A 111 -2.75 -1.64 9.28
N LEU A 112 -3.97 -2.00 8.86
CA LEU A 112 -4.49 -3.35 8.91
C LEU A 112 -4.02 -4.16 7.70
N LEU A 113 -3.61 -5.41 7.93
CA LEU A 113 -3.38 -6.42 6.91
C LEU A 113 -4.55 -7.42 6.92
N THR A 114 -5.27 -7.51 5.80
CA THR A 114 -6.46 -8.37 5.62
C THR A 114 -6.18 -9.56 4.71
N THR A 115 -7.11 -10.52 4.65
CA THR A 115 -7.05 -11.61 3.67
C THR A 115 -6.90 -11.11 2.24
N GLU A 116 -7.63 -10.08 1.84
CA GLU A 116 -7.60 -9.53 0.47
C GLU A 116 -6.22 -8.96 0.11
N ASP A 117 -5.55 -8.31 1.07
CA ASP A 117 -4.19 -7.82 0.87
C ASP A 117 -3.22 -8.99 0.63
N LEU A 118 -3.34 -10.05 1.43
CA LEU A 118 -2.47 -11.21 1.31
C LEU A 118 -2.75 -11.99 0.01
N ASP A 119 -4.01 -12.14 -0.37
CA ASP A 119 -4.41 -12.71 -1.66
C ASP A 119 -3.72 -11.98 -2.83
N TYR A 120 -3.70 -10.65 -2.76
CA TYR A 120 -3.02 -9.84 -3.77
C TYR A 120 -1.51 -10.07 -3.76
N LEU A 121 -0.85 -10.09 -2.60
CA LEU A 121 0.59 -10.36 -2.51
C LEU A 121 0.95 -11.76 -3.03
N ILE A 122 0.18 -12.78 -2.66
CA ILE A 122 0.38 -14.17 -3.13
C ILE A 122 0.18 -14.26 -4.65
N SER A 123 -0.78 -13.50 -5.21
CA SER A 123 -0.99 -13.45 -6.66
C SER A 123 0.22 -12.88 -7.41
N LEU A 124 0.97 -11.96 -6.79
CA LEU A 124 2.20 -11.41 -7.34
C LEU A 124 3.38 -12.36 -7.20
N GLU A 125 3.40 -13.21 -6.17
CA GLU A 125 4.42 -14.24 -5.96
C GLU A 125 4.28 -15.41 -6.93
N HIS A 126 3.06 -15.72 -7.37
CA HIS A 126 2.81 -16.83 -8.28
C HIS A 126 3.47 -16.61 -9.65
N THR A 127 4.41 -17.48 -10.03
CA THR A 127 5.07 -17.40 -11.34
C THR A 127 4.07 -17.58 -12.47
N PRO A 128 3.90 -16.59 -13.38
CA PRO A 128 2.99 -16.73 -14.50
C PRO A 128 3.42 -17.89 -15.41
N GLU A 129 2.48 -18.78 -15.73
CA GLU A 129 2.72 -19.87 -16.67
C GLU A 129 3.02 -19.34 -18.08
N LEU A 130 3.86 -20.07 -18.82
CA LEU A 130 4.14 -19.71 -20.20
C LEU A 130 2.89 -19.96 -21.07
N HIS A 131 2.37 -18.91 -21.69
CA HIS A 131 1.19 -19.01 -22.53
C HIS A 131 1.42 -19.94 -23.73
N SER A 132 0.70 -21.05 -23.77
CA SER A 132 0.92 -22.15 -24.74
C SER A 132 0.74 -21.69 -26.18
N GLU A 133 -0.30 -20.90 -26.46
CA GLU A 133 -0.57 -20.37 -27.79
C GLU A 133 0.54 -19.42 -28.27
N LEU A 134 0.94 -18.43 -27.46
CA LEU A 134 2.06 -17.52 -27.76
C LEU A 134 3.35 -18.29 -28.00
N TYR A 135 3.64 -19.31 -27.20
CA TYR A 135 4.82 -20.13 -27.39
C TYR A 135 4.79 -20.95 -28.69
N SER A 136 3.61 -21.49 -29.07
CA SER A 136 3.42 -22.17 -30.35
C SER A 136 3.62 -21.20 -31.53
N TYR A 137 3.10 -19.98 -31.39
CA TYR A 137 3.20 -18.92 -32.37
C TYR A 137 4.66 -18.48 -32.57
N TYR A 138 5.37 -18.22 -31.48
CA TYR A 138 6.80 -17.94 -31.46
C TYR A 138 7.62 -19.02 -32.18
N LYS A 139 7.35 -20.31 -31.93
CA LYS A 139 8.03 -21.42 -32.62
C LYS A 139 7.81 -21.40 -34.13
N SER A 140 6.58 -21.11 -34.57
CA SER A 140 6.24 -21.05 -35.99
C SER A 140 6.93 -19.90 -36.74
N ARG A 141 7.30 -18.83 -36.03
CA ARG A 141 7.93 -17.62 -36.56
C ARG A 141 9.45 -17.54 -36.40
N LYS A 142 10.15 -18.67 -36.23
CA LYS A 142 11.62 -18.68 -36.11
C LYS A 142 12.37 -18.11 -37.34
N GLY A 143 11.73 -17.98 -38.51
CA GLY A 143 12.32 -17.37 -39.72
C GLY A 143 12.39 -15.83 -39.73
N ASN A 144 12.85 -15.28 -40.87
CA ASN A 144 12.91 -13.82 -41.14
C ASN A 144 11.52 -13.20 -41.24
N LYS A 145 11.44 -11.89 -40.96
CA LYS A 145 10.23 -11.06 -41.07
C LYS A 145 9.73 -11.09 -42.53
N LYS A 146 8.63 -11.80 -42.78
CA LYS A 146 7.91 -11.77 -44.06
C LYS A 146 6.76 -10.77 -43.94
N ALA A 147 6.23 -10.26 -45.06
CA ALA A 147 4.99 -9.48 -45.02
C ALA A 147 3.78 -10.40 -44.76
N ALA A 148 2.72 -9.85 -44.17
CA ALA A 148 1.44 -10.55 -44.03
C ALA A 148 0.88 -10.90 -45.41
N LYS A 149 0.39 -12.14 -45.60
CA LYS A 149 -0.15 -12.59 -46.88
C LYS A 149 -1.62 -12.22 -47.07
N ASN A 150 -2.36 -12.10 -45.98
CA ASN A 150 -3.78 -11.77 -46.00
C ASN A 150 -4.20 -11.06 -44.69
N GLU A 151 -5.40 -10.50 -44.73
CA GLU A 151 -6.02 -9.80 -43.60
C GLU A 151 -6.12 -10.67 -42.34
N ALA A 152 -6.52 -11.94 -42.51
CA ALA A 152 -6.64 -12.89 -41.40
C ALA A 152 -5.31 -13.16 -40.68
N GLU A 153 -4.20 -13.19 -41.42
CA GLU A 153 -2.85 -13.34 -40.85
C GLU A 153 -2.43 -12.08 -40.09
N LEU A 154 -2.83 -10.89 -40.56
CA LEU A 154 -2.58 -9.63 -39.88
C LEU A 154 -3.40 -9.51 -38.59
N ILE A 155 -4.70 -9.84 -38.61
CA ILE A 155 -5.54 -9.90 -37.42
C ILE A 155 -4.98 -10.90 -36.39
N LYS A 156 -4.52 -12.07 -36.85
CA LYS A 156 -3.87 -13.05 -35.97
C LYS A 156 -2.59 -12.49 -35.34
N ASP A 157 -1.73 -11.81 -36.11
CA ASP A 157 -0.52 -11.16 -35.60
C ASP A 157 -0.85 -10.09 -34.55
N ILE A 158 -1.85 -9.25 -34.80
CA ILE A 158 -2.33 -8.24 -33.85
C ILE A 158 -2.80 -8.89 -32.55
N ASN A 159 -3.63 -9.94 -32.63
CA ASN A 159 -4.10 -10.65 -31.45
C ASN A 159 -2.94 -11.27 -30.65
N MET A 160 -1.93 -11.83 -31.32
CA MET A 160 -0.73 -12.36 -30.64
C MET A 160 0.09 -11.25 -29.98
N CYS A 161 0.18 -10.07 -30.60
CA CYS A 161 0.85 -8.90 -30.01
C CYS A 161 0.09 -8.39 -28.78
N LEU A 162 -1.22 -8.21 -28.87
CA LEU A 162 -2.07 -7.78 -27.75
C LEU A 162 -1.97 -8.75 -26.55
N THR A 163 -2.05 -10.05 -26.81
CA THR A 163 -1.89 -11.06 -25.75
C THR A 163 -0.46 -11.06 -25.20
N SER A 164 0.56 -10.88 -26.05
CA SER A 164 1.96 -10.77 -25.60
C SER A 164 2.18 -9.56 -24.70
N LEU A 165 1.61 -8.39 -25.01
CA LEU A 165 1.71 -7.19 -24.17
C LEU A 165 1.08 -7.41 -22.79
N ARG A 166 -0.10 -8.03 -22.73
CA ARG A 166 -0.78 -8.38 -21.47
C ARG A 166 0.06 -9.33 -20.62
N GLU A 167 0.65 -10.35 -21.24
CA GLU A 167 1.49 -11.31 -20.52
C GLU A 167 2.84 -10.69 -20.12
N ILE A 168 3.42 -9.79 -20.91
CA ILE A 168 4.60 -9.00 -20.53
C ILE A 168 4.32 -8.17 -19.28
N GLU A 169 3.17 -7.49 -19.21
CA GLU A 169 2.78 -6.71 -18.05
C GLU A 169 2.69 -7.58 -16.78
N LYS A 170 2.01 -8.73 -16.86
CA LYS A 170 1.91 -9.69 -15.74
C LYS A 170 3.30 -10.17 -15.28
N VAL A 171 4.16 -10.58 -16.22
CA VAL A 171 5.50 -11.06 -15.90
C VAL A 171 6.37 -9.95 -15.32
N ASN A 172 6.26 -8.72 -15.81
CA ASN A 172 6.99 -7.58 -15.26
C ASN A 172 6.54 -7.25 -13.83
N ARG A 173 5.23 -7.30 -13.54
CA ARG A 173 4.71 -7.12 -12.16
C ARG A 173 5.27 -8.19 -11.22
N HIS A 174 5.28 -9.44 -11.63
CA HIS A 174 5.88 -10.55 -10.88
C HIS A 174 7.39 -10.36 -10.65
N ILE A 175 8.16 -9.99 -11.69
CA ILE A 175 9.61 -9.70 -11.55
C ILE A 175 9.85 -8.54 -10.59
N ASN A 176 9.04 -7.47 -10.66
CA ASN A 176 9.16 -6.33 -9.75
C ASN A 176 8.91 -6.75 -8.29
N PHE A 177 7.92 -7.61 -8.06
CA PHE A 177 7.67 -8.21 -6.75
C PHE A 177 8.88 -9.02 -6.25
N LEU A 178 9.41 -9.95 -7.07
CA LEU A 178 10.56 -10.76 -6.71
C LEU A 178 11.83 -9.93 -6.47
N ASN A 179 12.06 -8.87 -7.22
CA ASN A 179 13.18 -7.97 -6.98
C ASN A 179 13.08 -7.28 -5.62
N LYS A 180 11.88 -6.84 -5.22
CA LYS A 180 11.64 -6.27 -3.89
C LYS A 180 11.79 -7.32 -2.78
N PHE A 181 11.36 -8.56 -3.05
CA PHE A 181 11.59 -9.69 -2.15
C PHE A 181 13.10 -9.95 -1.94
N LEU A 182 13.85 -10.02 -3.03
CA LEU A 182 15.31 -10.20 -3.01
C LEU A 182 16.03 -9.05 -2.33
N GLU A 183 15.66 -7.80 -2.61
CA GLU A 183 16.23 -6.61 -1.96
C GLU A 183 16.15 -6.73 -0.43
N GLN A 184 15.00 -7.15 0.10
CA GLN A 184 14.85 -7.37 1.54
C GLN A 184 15.69 -8.54 2.06
N ARG A 185 15.75 -9.67 1.34
CA ARG A 185 16.53 -10.84 1.78
C ARG A 185 18.04 -10.61 1.73
N TYR A 186 18.55 -9.97 0.68
CA TYR A 186 19.95 -9.57 0.60
C TYR A 186 20.31 -8.56 1.70
N ALA A 187 19.44 -7.58 1.99
CA ALA A 187 19.69 -6.63 3.07
C ALA A 187 19.90 -7.34 4.42
N VAL A 188 19.18 -8.44 4.69
CA VAL A 188 19.40 -9.26 5.89
C VAL A 188 20.68 -10.08 5.79
N ALA A 189 20.98 -10.65 4.61
CA ALA A 189 22.17 -11.48 4.44
C ALA A 189 23.49 -10.69 4.46
N GLU A 190 23.45 -9.42 4.08
CA GLU A 190 24.59 -8.49 4.12
C GLU A 190 24.79 -7.84 5.50
N GLU A 191 23.81 -7.98 6.41
CA GLU A 191 23.87 -7.39 7.75
C GLU A 191 24.94 -8.10 8.61
N GLU A 192 26.03 -7.39 8.90
CA GLU A 192 27.09 -7.90 9.76
C GLU A 192 26.60 -8.05 11.21
N ASN A 193 26.83 -9.23 11.80
CA ASN A 193 26.43 -9.54 13.18
C ASN A 193 24.93 -9.32 13.44
N LEU A 194 24.08 -9.78 12.53
CA LEU A 194 22.63 -9.78 12.71
C LEU A 194 22.25 -10.44 14.05
N LEU A 195 21.53 -9.67 14.86
CA LEU A 195 20.99 -10.07 16.16
C LEU A 195 19.49 -9.78 16.18
N PRO A 196 18.72 -10.45 17.06
CA PRO A 196 17.37 -9.99 17.36
C PRO A 196 17.45 -8.56 17.91
N ALA A 197 16.50 -7.72 17.52
CA ALA A 197 16.45 -6.36 18.03
C ALA A 197 16.09 -6.34 19.53
N GLU A 198 16.73 -5.44 20.28
CA GLU A 198 16.48 -5.26 21.71
C GLU A 198 15.03 -4.80 21.98
N PRO A 199 14.49 -5.06 23.19
CA PRO A 199 13.21 -4.50 23.60
C PRO A 199 13.22 -2.96 23.55
N ASP A 200 12.23 -2.39 22.88
CA ASP A 200 12.15 -0.96 22.55
C ASP A 200 11.25 -0.13 23.49
N ASN A 201 10.50 -0.78 24.37
CA ASN A 201 9.50 -0.14 25.23
C ASN A 201 10.04 0.25 26.62
N ILE A 202 11.21 0.90 26.70
CA ILE A 202 11.79 1.35 27.98
C ILE A 202 10.92 2.47 28.57
N PRO A 203 10.30 2.30 29.75
CA PRO A 203 9.50 3.36 30.35
C PRO A 203 10.40 4.45 30.93
N ILE A 204 9.95 5.70 30.83
CA ILE A 204 10.65 6.86 31.39
C ILE A 204 10.29 7.00 32.86
N LYS A 205 11.31 7.05 33.72
CA LYS A 205 11.12 7.24 35.16
C LYS A 205 10.56 8.63 35.45
N PRO A 206 9.44 8.75 36.19
CA PRO A 206 8.92 10.05 36.61
C PRO A 206 9.95 10.78 37.47
N LEU A 207 10.15 12.06 37.18
CA LEU A 207 10.98 12.95 37.98
C LEU A 207 10.11 13.68 38.98
N LYS A 208 10.58 13.77 40.22
CA LYS A 208 9.95 14.63 41.22
C LYS A 208 10.39 16.05 40.87
N GLU A 209 9.45 16.95 40.61
CA GLU A 209 9.80 18.37 40.40
C GLU A 209 10.61 18.84 41.61
N GLU A 210 11.79 19.40 41.36
CA GLU A 210 12.62 19.97 42.41
C GLU A 210 11.80 21.04 43.13
N GLU A 211 11.72 20.92 44.46
CA GLU A 211 11.09 21.94 45.30
C GLU A 211 11.79 23.26 44.98
N TRP A 212 11.05 24.21 44.40
CA TRP A 212 11.57 25.55 44.14
C TRP A 212 12.08 26.08 45.48
N GLU A 213 13.41 26.22 45.63
CA GLU A 213 14.03 26.82 46.80
C GLU A 213 13.46 28.23 46.94
N VAL A 214 12.49 28.39 47.83
CA VAL A 214 11.88 29.69 48.10
C VAL A 214 12.99 30.55 48.72
N PRO A 215 13.29 31.74 48.17
CA PRO A 215 14.28 32.62 48.79
C PRO A 215 13.82 32.91 50.21
N VAL A 216 14.64 32.55 51.20
CA VAL A 216 14.37 32.78 52.63
C VAL A 216 14.39 34.29 52.88
N SER A 217 13.29 34.98 52.60
CA SER A 217 13.07 36.36 52.99
C SER A 217 12.38 36.40 54.35
N ASN A 218 13.05 37.05 55.31
CA ASN A 218 12.60 37.23 56.70
C ASN A 218 11.43 38.23 56.80
N ILE A 219 10.29 37.93 56.16
CA ILE A 219 9.07 38.73 56.28
C ILE A 219 7.93 37.78 56.66
N ILE A 220 7.34 38.04 57.83
CA ILE A 220 6.21 37.28 58.40
C ILE A 220 5.06 37.31 57.37
N PRO A 221 4.63 36.16 56.80
CA PRO A 221 3.68 36.19 55.71
C PRO A 221 2.25 35.96 56.21
N PHE A 222 1.32 36.83 55.82
CA PHE A 222 -0.13 36.65 55.92
C PHE A 222 -0.66 35.56 54.94
N ASN A 223 0.03 34.41 54.82
CA ASN A 223 -0.18 33.40 53.78
C ASN A 223 -0.91 32.14 54.25
N LEU A 224 -1.76 32.18 55.27
CA LEU A 224 -2.50 30.97 55.71
C LEU A 224 -3.43 30.41 54.62
N ILE A 225 -3.97 31.25 53.73
CA ILE A 225 -4.85 30.84 52.63
C ILE A 225 -4.02 30.37 51.41
N ALA A 226 -2.92 31.06 51.08
CA ALA A 226 -2.00 30.66 50.02
C ALA A 226 -1.28 29.33 50.35
N ASN A 227 -0.92 29.11 51.63
CA ASN A 227 -0.28 27.88 52.10
C ASN A 227 -1.23 26.68 52.11
N ARG A 228 -2.54 26.87 52.27
CA ARG A 228 -3.52 25.77 52.14
C ARG A 228 -3.71 25.35 50.69
N LYS A 229 -3.82 26.30 49.75
CA LYS A 229 -3.86 25.99 48.31
C LYS A 229 -2.54 25.38 47.82
N ARG A 230 -1.39 25.85 48.30
CA ARG A 230 -0.07 25.24 48.02
C ARG A 230 0.06 23.83 48.60
N LYS A 231 -0.34 23.59 49.85
CA LYS A 231 -0.36 22.23 50.43
C LYS A 231 -1.32 21.28 49.72
N GLN A 232 -2.41 21.80 49.16
CA GLN A 232 -3.36 21.01 48.38
C GLN A 232 -2.76 20.68 47.00
N ASN A 233 -2.18 21.67 46.31
CA ASN A 233 -1.41 21.43 45.07
C ASN A 233 -0.23 20.47 45.30
N GLU A 234 0.57 20.62 46.37
CA GLU A 234 1.69 19.72 46.70
C GLU A 234 1.19 18.29 46.97
N LYS A 235 0.03 18.12 47.62
CA LYS A 235 -0.60 16.80 47.81
C LYS A 235 -1.12 16.22 46.49
N ASP A 236 -1.73 17.03 45.64
CA ASP A 236 -2.25 16.60 44.34
C ASP A 236 -1.09 16.26 43.39
N HIS A 237 -0.01 17.05 43.36
CA HIS A 237 1.22 16.77 42.62
C HIS A 237 1.98 15.57 43.18
N SER A 238 2.06 15.41 44.50
CA SER A 238 2.64 14.21 45.12
C SER A 238 1.80 12.96 44.86
N SER A 239 0.47 13.09 44.79
CA SER A 239 -0.44 12.00 44.44
C SER A 239 -0.29 11.60 42.97
N ASN A 240 -0.17 12.58 42.07
CA ASN A 240 0.11 12.34 40.65
C ASN A 240 1.48 11.68 40.44
N PHE A 241 2.53 12.17 41.10
CA PHE A 241 3.85 11.53 41.06
C PHE A 241 3.82 10.08 41.58
N ASN A 242 3.12 9.82 42.69
CA ASN A 242 2.97 8.46 43.22
C ASN A 242 2.20 7.54 42.26
N HIS A 243 1.17 8.08 41.60
CA HIS A 243 0.44 7.37 40.56
C HIS A 243 1.35 7.07 39.35
N ASP A 244 2.04 8.07 38.83
CA ASP A 244 2.95 7.94 37.69
C ASP A 244 4.09 6.97 38.00
N MET A 245 4.61 6.99 39.23
CA MET A 245 5.61 6.04 39.71
C MET A 245 5.07 4.61 39.74
N LYS A 246 3.82 4.42 40.17
CA LYS A 246 3.16 3.10 40.13
C LYS A 246 3.01 2.61 38.69
N VAL A 247 2.56 3.47 37.78
CA VAL A 247 2.46 3.16 36.34
C VAL A 247 3.82 2.81 35.76
N TYR A 248 4.86 3.58 36.08
CA TYR A 248 6.24 3.31 35.69
C TYR A 248 6.70 1.93 36.16
N LEU A 249 6.50 1.58 37.43
CA LEU A 249 6.92 0.28 37.97
C LEU A 249 6.22 -0.88 37.27
N ILE A 250 4.94 -0.73 36.93
CA ILE A 250 4.18 -1.73 36.18
C ILE A 250 4.77 -1.92 34.77
N ARG A 251 5.01 -0.82 34.06
CA ARG A 251 5.61 -0.84 32.71
C ARG A 251 7.04 -1.37 32.73
N TYR A 252 7.81 -1.01 33.75
CA TYR A 252 9.21 -1.43 33.90
C TYR A 252 9.30 -2.94 34.15
N ARG A 253 8.37 -3.49 34.94
CA ARG A 253 8.29 -4.95 35.13
C ARG A 253 7.96 -5.70 33.84
N GLU A 254 7.10 -5.15 32.97
CA GLU A 254 6.88 -5.75 31.65
C GLU A 254 8.12 -5.64 30.77
N TYR A 255 8.82 -4.50 30.80
CA TYR A 255 10.08 -4.34 30.10
C TYR A 255 11.15 -5.35 30.59
N GLU A 256 11.25 -5.61 31.90
CA GLU A 256 12.12 -6.65 32.45
C GLU A 256 11.80 -8.03 31.89
N LYS A 257 10.51 -8.40 31.81
CA LYS A 257 10.09 -9.66 31.16
C LYS A 257 10.53 -9.71 29.70
N ALA A 258 10.37 -8.62 28.95
CA ALA A 258 10.81 -8.55 27.56
C ALA A 258 12.34 -8.72 27.44
N CYS A 259 13.11 -8.14 28.36
CA CYS A 259 14.55 -8.35 28.46
C CYS A 259 14.90 -9.82 28.76
N ASP A 260 14.15 -10.49 29.62
CA ASP A 260 14.38 -11.90 29.92
C ASP A 260 14.07 -12.81 28.73
N ARG A 261 12.99 -12.52 27.97
CA ARG A 261 12.70 -13.19 26.68
C ARG A 261 13.84 -12.96 25.68
N PHE A 262 14.34 -11.73 25.59
CA PHE A 262 15.45 -11.37 24.71
C PHE A 262 16.74 -12.13 25.07
N LYS A 263 17.09 -12.20 26.36
CA LYS A 263 18.25 -12.98 26.84
C LYS A 263 18.13 -14.46 26.45
N ALA A 264 16.96 -15.06 26.66
CA ALA A 264 16.73 -16.46 26.32
C ALA A 264 16.92 -16.77 24.82
N VAL A 265 16.55 -15.81 23.96
CA VAL A 265 16.79 -15.90 22.52
C VAL A 265 18.28 -15.75 22.20
N LEU A 266 18.95 -14.77 22.81
CA LEU A 266 20.40 -14.55 22.63
C LEU A 266 21.24 -15.76 23.03
N GLU A 267 20.87 -16.44 24.13
CA GLU A 267 21.55 -17.66 24.60
C GLU A 267 21.55 -18.77 23.53
N ASN A 268 20.47 -18.86 22.75
CA ASN A 268 20.30 -19.88 21.71
C ASN A 268 20.51 -19.32 20.29
N TRP A 269 20.96 -18.07 20.16
CA TRP A 269 20.95 -17.35 18.89
C TRP A 269 21.82 -18.00 17.83
N SER A 270 22.94 -18.62 18.18
CA SER A 270 23.81 -19.29 17.21
C SER A 270 23.08 -20.37 16.41
N GLN A 271 22.20 -21.14 17.06
CA GLN A 271 21.39 -22.17 16.41
C GLN A 271 20.29 -21.56 15.56
N TYR A 272 19.60 -20.54 16.09
CA TYR A 272 18.55 -19.85 15.35
C TYR A 272 19.06 -19.09 14.14
N TYR A 273 20.25 -18.50 14.26
CA TYR A 273 20.92 -17.76 13.20
C TYR A 273 21.25 -18.65 12.01
N GLU A 274 21.76 -19.87 12.25
CA GLU A 274 22.02 -20.83 11.16
C GLU A 274 20.74 -21.16 10.40
N ALA A 275 19.66 -21.51 11.11
CA ALA A 275 18.37 -21.82 10.49
C ALA A 275 17.75 -20.61 9.76
N LEU A 276 17.87 -19.41 10.35
CA LEU A 276 17.43 -18.15 9.76
C LEU A 276 18.16 -17.92 8.43
N MET A 277 19.48 -17.99 8.43
CA MET A 277 20.32 -17.76 7.25
C MET A 277 20.10 -18.82 6.17
N ASP A 278 19.95 -20.10 6.54
CA ASP A 278 19.60 -21.16 5.59
C ASP A 278 18.26 -20.89 4.89
N ASN A 279 17.25 -20.45 5.65
CA ASN A 279 15.98 -20.04 5.08
C ASN A 279 16.14 -18.81 4.17
N CYS A 280 16.94 -17.82 4.57
CA CYS A 280 17.21 -16.62 3.78
C CYS A 280 17.87 -16.96 2.44
N PHE A 281 18.91 -17.79 2.44
CA PHE A 281 19.61 -18.17 1.22
C PHE A 281 18.76 -19.06 0.31
N ARG A 282 17.95 -19.95 0.88
CA ARG A 282 16.98 -20.74 0.10
C ARG A 282 15.95 -19.84 -0.57
N ASP A 283 15.41 -18.86 0.15
CA ASP A 283 14.47 -17.87 -0.39
C ASP A 283 15.11 -17.08 -1.54
N ILE A 284 16.37 -16.64 -1.39
CA ILE A 284 17.13 -15.95 -2.43
C ILE A 284 17.30 -16.83 -3.67
N GLU A 285 17.78 -18.07 -3.50
CA GLU A 285 18.00 -19.00 -4.61
C GLU A 285 16.70 -19.24 -5.41
N MET A 286 15.60 -19.50 -4.70
CA MET A 286 14.30 -19.76 -5.31
C MET A 286 13.78 -18.54 -6.07
N ALA A 287 13.89 -17.35 -5.49
CA ALA A 287 13.48 -16.11 -6.14
C ALA A 287 14.34 -15.79 -7.38
N GLU A 288 15.66 -15.97 -7.31
CA GLU A 288 16.54 -15.83 -8.47
C GLU A 288 16.19 -16.80 -9.61
N LEU A 289 15.94 -18.07 -9.28
CA LEU A 289 15.52 -19.07 -10.27
C LEU A 289 14.20 -18.68 -10.93
N SER A 290 13.26 -18.16 -10.15
CA SER A 290 11.98 -17.65 -10.66
C SER A 290 12.14 -16.44 -11.58
N ILE A 291 13.02 -15.49 -11.24
CA ILE A 291 13.37 -14.35 -12.11
C ILE A 291 14.01 -14.84 -13.42
N LYS A 292 14.97 -15.76 -13.35
CA LYS A 292 15.62 -16.36 -14.53
C LYS A 292 14.59 -17.04 -15.45
N ARG A 293 13.58 -17.71 -14.89
CA ARG A 293 12.47 -18.32 -15.64
C ARG A 293 11.56 -17.25 -16.27
N SER A 294 11.22 -16.22 -15.52
CA SER A 294 10.39 -15.10 -15.97
C SER A 294 11.02 -14.33 -17.12
N HIS A 295 12.34 -14.11 -17.11
CA HIS A 295 13.07 -13.52 -18.24
C HIS A 295 13.00 -14.38 -19.51
N LYS A 296 12.99 -15.71 -19.40
CA LYS A 296 12.78 -16.59 -20.56
C LYS A 296 11.38 -16.41 -21.15
N HIS A 297 10.35 -16.21 -20.31
CA HIS A 297 8.99 -15.92 -20.77
C HIS A 297 8.94 -14.56 -21.50
N LEU A 298 9.54 -13.52 -20.92
CA LEU A 298 9.64 -12.20 -21.55
C LEU A 298 10.36 -12.26 -22.90
N GLN A 299 11.43 -13.06 -23.03
CA GLN A 299 12.14 -13.23 -24.29
C GLN A 299 11.21 -13.78 -25.39
N VAL A 300 10.35 -14.75 -25.06
CA VAL A 300 9.35 -15.29 -26.00
C VAL A 300 8.39 -14.20 -26.45
N TYR A 301 7.77 -13.48 -25.51
CA TYR A 301 6.76 -12.47 -25.81
C TYR A 301 7.34 -11.25 -26.56
N ASN A 302 8.51 -10.76 -26.14
CA ASN A 302 9.19 -9.67 -26.84
C ASN A 302 9.63 -10.09 -28.25
N THR A 303 10.02 -11.35 -28.47
CA THR A 303 10.35 -11.81 -29.82
C THR A 303 9.13 -11.82 -30.74
N ILE A 304 7.93 -12.10 -30.20
CA ILE A 304 6.67 -12.00 -30.97
C ILE A 304 6.46 -10.56 -31.44
N LEU A 305 6.63 -9.57 -30.56
CA LEU A 305 6.51 -8.15 -30.88
C LEU A 305 7.55 -7.70 -31.92
N VAL A 306 8.83 -8.03 -31.72
CA VAL A 306 9.90 -7.65 -32.65
C VAL A 306 9.69 -8.24 -34.05
N LYS A 307 9.15 -9.47 -34.11
CA LYS A 307 8.85 -10.17 -35.37
C LYS A 307 7.46 -9.89 -35.94
N SER A 308 6.63 -9.10 -35.26
CA SER A 308 5.33 -8.66 -35.77
C SER A 308 5.50 -7.85 -37.04
N PHE A 309 4.51 -7.90 -37.93
CA PHE A 309 4.51 -7.09 -39.15
C PHE A 309 4.43 -5.58 -38.85
N ILE A 310 3.89 -5.24 -37.68
CA ILE A 310 3.60 -3.89 -37.25
C ILE A 310 4.89 -3.23 -36.77
N HIS A 311 5.07 -1.95 -37.12
CA HIS A 311 6.22 -1.18 -36.68
C HIS A 311 6.13 -0.88 -35.17
N SER A 312 7.25 -0.86 -34.46
CA SER A 312 7.29 -0.76 -32.99
C SER A 312 6.58 0.45 -32.40
N ILE A 313 6.47 1.54 -33.17
CA ILE A 313 5.76 2.77 -32.77
C ILE A 313 4.25 2.54 -32.58
N TYR A 314 3.66 1.56 -33.29
CA TYR A 314 2.23 1.24 -33.23
C TYR A 314 1.93 -0.01 -32.40
N GLN A 315 2.89 -0.49 -31.59
CA GLN A 315 2.78 -1.73 -30.83
C GLN A 315 2.31 -1.50 -29.38
N ASP A 316 1.55 -0.45 -29.11
CA ASP A 316 0.83 -0.28 -27.86
C ASP A 316 -0.58 -0.91 -27.93
N THR A 317 -1.20 -1.09 -26.77
CA THR A 317 -2.47 -1.82 -26.66
C THR A 317 -3.63 -1.09 -27.35
N GLU A 318 -3.62 0.24 -27.32
CA GLU A 318 -4.68 1.06 -27.89
C GLU A 318 -4.60 1.03 -29.42
N THR A 319 -3.43 1.37 -29.98
CA THR A 319 -3.21 1.37 -31.43
C THR A 319 -3.50 0.01 -32.06
N LEU A 320 -3.00 -1.07 -31.46
CA LEU A 320 -3.24 -2.43 -31.95
C LEU A 320 -4.72 -2.81 -31.89
N SER A 321 -5.45 -2.39 -30.85
CA SER A 321 -6.90 -2.63 -30.75
C SER A 321 -7.67 -1.86 -31.83
N THR A 322 -7.23 -0.64 -32.13
CA THR A 322 -7.80 0.19 -33.21
C THR A 322 -7.51 -0.41 -34.59
N PHE A 323 -6.29 -0.87 -34.86
CA PHE A 323 -5.94 -1.55 -36.11
C PHE A 323 -6.76 -2.83 -36.30
N ARG A 324 -6.93 -3.61 -35.22
CA ARG A 324 -7.80 -4.78 -35.24
C ARG A 324 -9.24 -4.41 -35.62
N HIS A 325 -9.78 -3.35 -35.02
CA HIS A 325 -11.12 -2.86 -35.32
C HIS A 325 -11.28 -2.43 -36.78
N TYR A 326 -10.29 -1.74 -37.36
CA TYR A 326 -10.33 -1.34 -38.78
C TYR A 326 -10.38 -2.52 -39.73
N LEU A 327 -9.60 -3.56 -39.45
CA LEU A 327 -9.60 -4.78 -40.25
C LEU A 327 -10.92 -5.55 -40.08
N GLU A 328 -11.38 -5.76 -38.84
CA GLU A 328 -12.62 -6.50 -38.55
C GLU A 328 -13.88 -5.82 -39.13
N THR A 329 -13.89 -4.49 -39.23
CA THR A 329 -15.00 -3.72 -39.80
C THR A 329 -14.90 -3.52 -41.32
N GLY A 330 -13.80 -3.94 -41.94
CA GLY A 330 -13.53 -3.72 -43.37
C GLY A 330 -13.23 -2.26 -43.72
N ARG A 331 -12.91 -1.43 -42.72
CA ARG A 331 -12.50 -0.02 -42.92
C ARG A 331 -11.08 0.08 -43.48
N ALA A 332 -10.26 -0.96 -43.26
CA ALA A 332 -8.95 -1.15 -43.87
C ALA A 332 -8.79 -2.61 -44.33
N HIS A 333 -7.97 -2.84 -45.35
CA HIS A 333 -7.67 -4.18 -45.90
C HIS A 333 -6.21 -4.58 -45.76
N ASN A 334 -5.33 -3.64 -45.38
CA ASN A 334 -3.91 -3.90 -45.16
C ASN A 334 -3.34 -2.99 -44.06
N LEU A 335 -2.11 -3.29 -43.64
CA LEU A 335 -1.44 -2.56 -42.57
C LEU A 335 -1.19 -1.08 -42.91
N GLN A 336 -0.88 -0.76 -44.17
CA GLN A 336 -0.61 0.62 -44.56
C GLN A 336 -1.88 1.48 -44.47
N GLU A 337 -3.02 0.94 -44.89
CA GLU A 337 -4.32 1.60 -44.72
C GLU A 337 -4.67 1.80 -43.24
N CYS A 338 -4.40 0.79 -42.39
CA CYS A 338 -4.59 0.94 -40.94
C CYS A 338 -3.77 2.11 -40.38
N MET A 339 -2.49 2.19 -40.75
CA MET A 339 -1.60 3.26 -40.32
C MET A 339 -2.06 4.63 -40.81
N ASN A 340 -2.45 4.74 -42.10
CA ASN A 340 -2.90 6.00 -42.66
C ASN A 340 -4.17 6.51 -41.97
N ILE A 341 -5.17 5.64 -41.77
CA ILE A 341 -6.43 6.01 -41.11
C ILE A 341 -6.16 6.41 -39.65
N TYR A 342 -5.29 5.69 -38.96
CA TYR A 342 -4.94 5.99 -37.58
C TYR A 342 -4.27 7.36 -37.41
N GLU A 343 -3.26 7.66 -38.23
CA GLU A 343 -2.56 8.95 -38.21
C GLU A 343 -3.53 10.10 -38.55
N GLU A 344 -4.43 9.91 -39.53
CA GLU A 344 -5.47 10.88 -39.83
C GLU A 344 -6.41 11.12 -38.63
N GLU A 345 -6.85 10.06 -37.94
CA GLU A 345 -7.70 10.19 -36.75
C GLU A 345 -6.98 10.85 -35.57
N CYS A 346 -5.71 10.53 -35.35
CA CYS A 346 -4.88 11.19 -34.34
C CYS A 346 -4.77 12.69 -34.63
N HIS A 347 -4.47 13.07 -35.87
CA HIS A 347 -4.43 14.47 -36.29
C HIS A 347 -5.77 15.18 -36.07
N TRP A 348 -6.90 14.55 -36.40
CA TRP A 348 -8.23 15.13 -36.14
C TRP A 348 -8.52 15.29 -34.64
N SER A 349 -8.11 14.33 -33.82
CA SER A 349 -8.25 14.39 -32.37
C SER A 349 -7.44 15.55 -31.78
N GLU A 350 -6.21 15.75 -32.24
CA GLU A 350 -5.36 16.89 -31.84
C GLU A 350 -5.98 18.24 -32.23
N ILE A 351 -6.51 18.35 -33.46
CA ILE A 351 -7.20 19.56 -33.92
C ILE A 351 -8.41 19.85 -33.03
N LYS A 352 -9.22 18.82 -32.73
CA LYS A 352 -10.40 18.95 -31.87
C LYS A 352 -10.03 19.36 -30.44
N ALA A 353 -9.01 18.74 -29.85
CA ALA A 353 -8.52 19.11 -28.51
C ALA A 353 -7.94 20.53 -28.50
N SER A 354 -7.27 20.94 -29.58
CA SER A 354 -6.81 22.32 -29.76
C SER A 354 -7.98 23.31 -29.80
N GLN A 355 -9.02 22.99 -30.57
CA GLN A 355 -10.24 23.78 -30.64
C GLN A 355 -10.93 23.88 -29.27
N GLU A 356 -11.07 22.77 -28.54
CA GLU A 356 -11.66 22.77 -27.20
C GLU A 356 -10.87 23.63 -26.21
N ARG A 357 -9.52 23.59 -26.27
CA ARG A 357 -8.67 24.49 -25.46
C ARG A 357 -8.90 25.96 -25.83
N ILE A 358 -9.01 26.28 -27.12
CA ILE A 358 -9.31 27.63 -27.59
C ILE A 358 -10.68 28.07 -27.10
N GLU A 359 -11.71 27.23 -27.23
CA GLU A 359 -13.08 27.52 -26.77
C GLU A 359 -13.14 27.73 -25.25
N ASN A 360 -12.50 26.87 -24.46
CA ASN A 360 -12.40 27.02 -23.02
C ASN A 360 -11.64 28.29 -22.61
N THR A 361 -10.59 28.65 -23.36
CA THR A 361 -9.83 29.90 -23.15
C THR A 361 -10.68 31.12 -23.48
N ILE A 362 -11.42 31.09 -24.59
CA ILE A 362 -12.36 32.16 -24.96
C ILE A 362 -13.43 32.31 -23.88
N TYR A 363 -14.04 31.21 -23.44
CA TYR A 363 -15.04 31.23 -22.37
C TYR A 363 -14.48 31.82 -21.07
N TYR A 364 -13.25 31.44 -20.70
CA TYR A 364 -12.58 31.99 -19.52
C TYR A 364 -12.23 33.48 -19.66
N LEU A 365 -11.80 33.93 -20.83
CA LEU A 365 -11.50 35.33 -21.12
C LEU A 365 -12.77 36.20 -21.19
N GLN A 366 -13.88 35.63 -21.66
CA GLN A 366 -15.20 36.27 -21.60
C GLN A 366 -15.72 36.35 -20.16
N GLY A 367 -15.40 35.36 -19.31
CA GLY A 367 -15.75 35.34 -17.90
C GLY A 367 -14.91 36.27 -17.01
N THR A 368 -13.69 36.64 -17.43
CA THR A 368 -12.77 37.49 -16.64
C THR A 368 -12.85 38.98 -16.94
N ASN A 369 -13.45 39.39 -18.06
CA ASN A 369 -13.70 40.81 -18.33
C ASN A 369 -15.10 41.23 -17.86
N GLU A 370 -15.21 41.74 -16.62
CA GLU A 370 -16.43 42.45 -16.18
C GLU A 370 -16.79 43.62 -17.12
N ASP A 371 -15.80 44.21 -17.80
CA ASP A 371 -15.99 45.25 -18.82
C ASP A 371 -16.80 44.75 -20.02
N TYR A 372 -16.66 43.49 -20.44
CA TYR A 372 -17.46 42.92 -21.54
C TYR A 372 -18.87 42.57 -21.09
N ARG A 373 -19.04 42.12 -19.84
CA ARG A 373 -20.36 41.85 -19.27
C ARG A 373 -21.15 43.15 -19.05
N THR A 374 -20.51 44.18 -18.51
CA THR A 374 -21.10 45.52 -18.38
C THR A 374 -21.33 46.17 -19.74
N ALA A 375 -20.42 46.03 -20.70
CA ALA A 375 -20.65 46.51 -22.07
C ALA A 375 -21.83 45.79 -22.75
N SER A 376 -21.96 44.47 -22.59
CA SER A 376 -23.10 43.71 -23.11
C SER A 376 -24.41 44.11 -22.44
N GLU A 377 -24.43 44.25 -21.11
CA GLU A 377 -25.59 44.75 -20.37
C GLU A 377 -25.95 46.19 -20.77
N HIS A 378 -24.96 47.03 -21.06
CA HIS A 378 -25.17 48.41 -21.51
C HIS A 378 -25.67 48.48 -22.96
N ILE A 379 -25.20 47.59 -23.84
CA ILE A 379 -25.72 47.42 -25.20
C ILE A 379 -27.17 46.95 -25.15
N ASP A 380 -27.51 45.96 -24.32
CA ASP A 380 -28.88 45.48 -24.16
C ASP A 380 -29.81 46.55 -23.57
N GLN A 381 -29.31 47.38 -22.65
CA GLN A 381 -30.05 48.54 -22.15
C GLN A 381 -30.27 49.61 -23.22
N ILE A 382 -29.28 49.87 -24.08
CA ILE A 382 -29.41 50.80 -25.19
C ILE A 382 -30.43 50.26 -26.20
N ILE A 383 -30.37 48.98 -26.57
CA ILE A 383 -31.31 48.33 -27.49
C ILE A 383 -32.74 48.38 -26.91
N LYS A 384 -32.92 48.09 -25.62
CA LYS A 384 -34.22 48.21 -24.94
C LYS A 384 -34.73 49.65 -24.90
N ARG A 385 -33.87 50.64 -24.69
CA ARG A 385 -34.27 52.06 -24.70
C ARG A 385 -34.66 52.54 -26.09
N VAL A 386 -33.93 52.11 -27.12
CA VAL A 386 -34.25 52.45 -28.52
C VAL A 386 -35.59 51.83 -28.92
N THR A 387 -35.76 50.52 -28.68
CA THR A 387 -37.03 49.83 -28.97
C THR A 387 -38.20 50.38 -28.16
N ASN A 388 -38.01 50.76 -26.90
CA ASN A 388 -39.07 51.41 -26.12
C ASN A 388 -39.37 52.84 -26.56
N LYS A 389 -38.36 53.62 -27.00
CA LYS A 389 -38.58 54.95 -27.58
C LYS A 389 -39.35 54.88 -28.89
N ASP A 390 -39.02 53.91 -29.75
CA ASP A 390 -39.75 53.70 -31.00
C ASP A 390 -41.22 53.31 -30.72
N ASN A 391 -41.45 52.50 -29.68
CA ASN A 391 -42.80 52.14 -29.23
C ASN A 391 -43.57 53.31 -28.59
N GLU A 392 -42.90 54.24 -27.89
CA GLU A 392 -43.54 55.45 -27.34
C GLU A 392 -43.83 56.49 -28.44
N LEU A 393 -42.93 56.66 -29.41
CA LEU A 393 -43.17 57.51 -30.58
C LEU A 393 -44.34 57.01 -31.42
N GLN A 394 -44.47 55.69 -31.62
CA GLN A 394 -45.64 55.10 -32.27
C GLN A 394 -46.94 55.31 -31.50
N LYS A 395 -46.92 55.32 -30.15
CA LYS A 395 -48.10 55.63 -29.34
C LYS A 395 -48.53 57.09 -29.41
N ILE A 396 -47.57 58.01 -29.51
CA ILE A 396 -47.85 59.45 -29.66
C ILE A 396 -48.42 59.76 -31.05
N GLU A 397 -47.96 59.06 -32.10
CA GLU A 397 -48.49 59.23 -33.46
C GLU A 397 -49.85 58.55 -33.69
N THR A 398 -50.24 57.58 -32.86
CA THR A 398 -51.53 56.85 -32.99
C THR A 398 -52.65 57.32 -32.08
N GLY A 399 -52.42 58.33 -31.23
CA GLY A 399 -53.49 59.09 -30.56
C GLY A 399 -54.46 58.23 -29.74
N VAL A 400 -53.94 57.47 -28.77
CA VAL A 400 -54.71 56.93 -27.64
C VAL A 400 -54.18 57.48 -26.34
#